data_AF-A0A1A2BCD7-F1
#
_entry.id   AF-A0A1A2BCD7-F1
#
_cell.length_a   1.000
_cell.length_b   1.000
_cell.length_c   1.000
_cell.angle_alpha   90.00
_cell.angle_beta   90.00
_cell.angle_gamma   90.00
#
_symmetry.space_group_name_H-M   'P 1'
#
loop_
_entity.id
_entity.type
_entity.pdbx_description
1 polymer ?
#
loop_
_entity_poly.entity_id
_entity_poly.type
_entity_poly.pdbx_seq_one_letter_code
_entity_poly.pdbx_strand_id
1 'polypeptide(L)' 'MLIAVFAVPIKQRCGAPGFSCASTQDNDGNIRYYYEIEPVGVYLAEIVTGTNITLFYSSGEDVVKAR' A
#
# COMPACT_ATOMS: atom_id res chain seq x y z
N MET A 1 26.45 -2.50 -6.48
CA MET A 1 25.49 -2.85 -5.42
C MET A 1 24.06 -2.59 -5.91
N LEU A 2 23.43 -3.57 -6.56
CA LEU A 2 22.03 -3.46 -7.06
C LEU A 2 20.99 -3.89 -6.02
N ILE A 3 21.41 -4.69 -5.02
CA ILE A 3 20.53 -5.28 -4.00
C ILE A 3 19.92 -4.20 -3.09
N ALA A 4 20.58 -3.04 -2.94
CA ALA A 4 20.07 -1.92 -2.14
C ALA A 4 18.73 -1.37 -2.67
N VAL A 5 18.44 -1.54 -3.96
CA VAL A 5 17.18 -1.09 -4.58
C VAL A 5 15.96 -1.80 -3.95
N PHE A 6 16.12 -3.04 -3.44
CA PHE A 6 15.03 -3.76 -2.79
C PHE A 6 14.59 -3.14 -1.45
N ALA A 7 15.45 -2.34 -0.82
CA ALA A 7 15.13 -1.63 0.42
C ALA A 7 14.52 -0.25 0.17
N VAL A 8 14.37 0.17 -1.10
CA VAL A 8 13.73 1.45 -1.43
C VAL A 8 12.27 1.39 -0.96
N PRO A 9 11.79 2.40 -0.22
CA PRO A 9 10.40 2.46 0.19
C PRO A 9 9.50 2.77 -1.00
N ILE A 10 8.44 1.98 -1.18
CA ILE A 10 7.37 2.24 -2.12
C ILE A 10 6.04 2.37 -1.36
N LYS A 11 5.24 3.37 -1.70
CA LYS A 11 3.89 3.54 -1.15
C LYS A 11 2.90 2.68 -1.94
N GLN A 12 2.44 1.59 -1.35
CA GLN A 12 1.37 0.76 -1.86
C GLN A 12 0.06 1.19 -1.23
N ARG A 13 -0.97 1.45 -2.04
CA ARG A 13 -2.33 1.52 -1.53
C ARG A 13 -2.87 0.10 -1.47
N CYS A 14 -3.40 -0.28 -0.32
CA CYS A 14 -4.15 -1.53 -0.15
C CYS A 14 -3.36 -2.83 -0.11
N GLY A 15 -2.12 -2.80 0.40
CA GLY A 15 -1.32 -3.96 0.82
C GLY A 15 -0.94 -4.97 -0.26
N ALA A 16 -1.60 -4.99 -1.41
CA ALA A 16 -1.24 -5.86 -2.51
C ALA A 16 -1.58 -5.23 -3.86
N PRO A 17 -0.78 -5.50 -4.90
CA PRO A 17 -1.00 -4.95 -6.23
C PRO A 17 -2.35 -5.36 -6.80
N GLY A 18 -3.11 -4.38 -7.29
CA GLY A 18 -4.42 -4.60 -7.91
C GLY A 18 -5.60 -4.59 -6.93
N PHE A 19 -5.36 -4.51 -5.63
CA PHE A 19 -6.43 -4.31 -4.66
C PHE A 19 -6.80 -2.82 -4.59
N SER A 20 -8.10 -2.55 -4.72
CA SER A 20 -8.68 -1.24 -4.43
C SER A 20 -9.46 -1.34 -3.13
N CYS A 21 -8.83 -0.90 -2.05
CA CYS A 21 -9.44 -0.72 -0.75
C CYS A 21 -9.71 0.77 -0.54
N ALA A 22 -10.99 1.10 -0.46
CA ALA A 22 -11.44 2.40 -0.04
C ALA A 22 -12.42 2.14 1.11
N SER A 23 -12.32 2.91 2.18
CA SER A 23 -13.38 2.94 3.17
C SER A 23 -14.66 3.46 2.53
N THR A 24 -15.80 3.13 3.12
CA THR A 24 -17.06 3.78 2.73
C THR A 24 -16.92 5.30 2.86
N GLN A 25 -17.63 6.03 2.01
CA GLN A 25 -17.71 7.48 2.14
C GLN A 25 -18.28 7.82 3.52
N ASP A 26 -17.57 8.66 4.26
CA ASP A 26 -18.00 9.14 5.58
C ASP A 26 -19.09 10.22 5.43
N ASN A 27 -19.77 10.57 6.53
CA ASN A 27 -20.82 11.60 6.54
C ASN A 27 -20.30 12.98 6.11
N ASP A 28 -19.01 13.22 6.28
CA ASP A 28 -18.33 14.44 5.82
C ASP A 28 -17.98 14.41 4.30
N GLY A 29 -18.34 13.33 3.60
CA GLY A 29 -18.05 13.13 2.18
C GLY A 29 -16.60 12.69 1.90
N ASN A 30 -15.88 12.21 2.90
CA ASN A 30 -14.49 11.79 2.76
C ASN A 30 -14.37 10.27 2.52
N ILE A 31 -13.47 9.88 1.64
CA ILE A 31 -13.06 8.50 1.40
C ILE A 31 -11.67 8.31 1.99
N ARG A 32 -11.52 7.28 2.83
CA ARG A 32 -10.24 6.92 3.44
C ARG A 32 -9.60 5.79 2.64
N TYR A 33 -8.33 5.95 2.27
CA TYR A 33 -7.56 4.93 1.57
C TYR A 33 -6.42 4.48 2.49
N TYR A 34 -6.41 3.21 2.87
CA TYR A 34 -5.30 2.65 3.63
C TYR A 34 -4.08 2.46 2.71
N TYR A 35 -2.91 2.84 3.21
CA TYR A 35 -1.65 2.67 2.51
C TYR A 35 -0.57 2.07 3.41
N GLU A 36 0.36 1.38 2.78
CA GLU A 36 1.53 0.76 3.39
C GLU A 36 2.77 1.22 2.63
N ILE A 37 3.84 1.45 3.37
CA ILE A 37 5.17 1.77 2.84
C ILE A 37 6.00 0.51 2.99
N GLU A 38 6.28 -0.14 1.88
CA GLU A 38 6.93 -1.44 1.85
C GLU A 38 8.25 -1.35 1.10
N PRO A 39 9.20 -2.25 1.38
CA PRO A 39 10.38 -2.40 0.54
C PRO A 39 9.96 -2.85 -0.86
N VAL A 40 10.59 -2.32 -1.92
CA VAL A 40 10.40 -2.81 -3.30
C VAL A 40 10.60 -4.34 -3.39
N GLY A 41 11.48 -4.91 -2.58
CA GLY A 41 11.65 -6.37 -2.51
C GLY A 41 10.43 -7.13 -2.02
N VAL A 42 9.70 -6.58 -1.04
CA VAL A 42 8.45 -7.18 -0.54
C VAL A 42 7.38 -7.07 -1.62
N TYR A 43 7.21 -5.88 -2.18
CA TYR A 43 6.27 -5.66 -3.27
C TYR A 43 6.48 -6.62 -4.45
N LEU A 44 7.73 -6.84 -4.86
CA LEU A 44 8.06 -7.82 -5.91
C LEU A 44 7.79 -9.27 -5.47
N ALA A 45 8.05 -9.61 -4.21
CA ALA A 45 7.75 -10.93 -3.68
C ALA A 45 6.23 -11.19 -3.71
N GLU A 46 5.40 -10.24 -3.29
CA GLU A 46 3.94 -10.36 -3.34
C GLU A 46 3.39 -10.55 -4.75
N ILE A 47 3.97 -9.88 -5.75
CA ILE A 47 3.62 -10.10 -7.17
C ILE A 47 3.90 -11.55 -7.58
N VAL A 48 5.05 -12.07 -7.17
CA VAL A 48 5.50 -13.41 -7.55
C VAL A 48 4.72 -14.50 -6.81
N THR A 49 4.43 -14.30 -5.52
CA THR A 49 3.74 -15.30 -4.69
C THR A 49 2.23 -15.17 -4.75
N GLY A 50 1.69 -14.02 -5.16
CA GLY A 50 0.26 -13.72 -5.13
C GLY A 50 -0.32 -13.64 -3.71
N THR A 51 0.54 -13.46 -2.70
CA THR A 51 0.16 -13.41 -1.27
C THR A 51 0.43 -12.02 -0.72
N ASN A 52 -0.40 -11.58 0.23
CA ASN A 52 -0.11 -10.37 1.01
C ASN A 52 0.92 -10.71 2.10
N ILE A 53 2.09 -10.07 2.03
CA ILE A 53 3.18 -10.22 2.99
C ILE A 53 3.13 -9.01 3.91
N THR A 54 2.84 -9.23 5.19
CA THR A 54 2.76 -8.16 6.21
C THR A 54 4.14 -7.66 6.65
N LEU A 55 4.96 -7.20 5.69
CA LEU A 55 6.29 -6.62 5.94
C LEU A 55 6.38 -5.22 5.34
N PHE A 56 6.07 -4.23 6.17
CA PHE A 56 6.10 -2.81 5.84
C PHE A 56 6.98 -2.03 6.80
N TYR A 57 7.54 -0.92 6.33
CA TYR A 57 8.24 0.05 7.15
C TYR A 57 7.26 0.92 7.96
N SER A 58 6.14 1.31 7.36
CA SER A 58 5.10 2.13 8.00
C SER A 58 3.78 1.96 7.27
N SER A 59 2.66 2.14 7.95
CA SER A 59 1.33 2.19 7.33
C SER A 59 0.54 3.41 7.81
N GLY A 60 -0.55 3.73 7.12
CA GLY A 60 -1.41 4.88 7.43
C GLY A 60 -2.63 4.98 6.54
N GLU A 61 -3.36 6.10 6.66
CA GLU A 61 -4.56 6.37 5.87
C GLU A 61 -4.46 7.72 5.15
N ASP A 62 -4.74 7.73 3.85
CA ASP A 62 -4.95 8.95 3.07
C ASP A 62 -6.44 9.31 3.10
N VAL A 63 -6.78 10.55 3.46
CA VAL A 63 -8.16 11.05 3.41
C VAL A 63 -8.33 11.87 2.13
N VAL A 64 -9.28 11.48 1.27
CA VAL A 64 -9.58 12.17 0.02
C VAL A 64 -11.06 12.51 -0.01
N LYS A 65 -11.39 13.77 -0.32
CA LYS A 65 -12.79 14.20 -0.44
C LYS A 65 -13.41 13.58 -1.70
N ALA A 66 -14.54 12.90 -1.55
CA ALA A 66 -15.33 12.46 -2.69
C ALA A 66 -15.91 13.69 -3.38
N ARG A 67 -15.64 13.80 -4.69
CA ARG A 67 -16.04 14.93 -5.51
C ARG A 67 -17.53 14.97 -5.77
#